data_AF-A0A485KK43-F1
#
_entry.id   AF-A0A485KK43-F1
#
_cell.length_a   1.000
_cell.length_b   1.000
_cell.length_c   1.000
_cell.angle_alpha   90.00
_cell.angle_beta   90.00
_cell.angle_gamma   90.00
#
_symmetry.space_group_name_H-M   'P 1'
#
loop_
_entity.id
_entity.type
_entity.pdbx_description
1 polymer ?
#
loop_
_entity_poly.entity_id
_entity_poly.type
_entity_poly.pdbx_seq_one_letter_code
_entity_poly.pdbx_strand_id
1 'polypeptide(L)'
;MDHLDEASTINESDIDQVRDVLSSLDTSSEAVQRVLVRSFVQSGCKDPAILRLYLDANLDINATDDDGDTVLMLAARGVDQKLNTENESPVEVPLSPHCLENVANLIKLKVNVNVANNAGETALFQAVDYGGSVAITQLLLKANCNVHISDEDGTTPLHIAAGRGQLEIVRLLIKAKSDVRSKTKEGTTALHLACGNGHADVVNELLYHKPDLNCLNEERHTPLILAAINGSHVIVQELLKNGADVTIKDKTEMTALHQAVYHGASLPVIQTLVEAKSDIESKCSDAYSSDPIINDAVAQSNVTVVEYLLKQGVKIDVSNNEGFTPLIVATQFKRLDVMELLLKHGATLEAADKNGCTALMESILKKNAQGTELLLKYGADLQSRNKNGFSAISLAMYQDIGLGKRLYSSYRKSTNPIKRSSPTSHMKQTSTVSQYLHIGDFVYLSLIDGMVLGCDGFVRTLLRENKLDSEWEDNVFCIHPKLSYDHVDLSVVDHPYFQITDSFSEQGRELKRNSLKLSQSLKARELVRDSTVVQLFHVKSQQYLRMNAMSPSDQANVQI
;
A
#
# COMPACT_ATOMS: atom_id res chain seq x y z
N MET A 1 38.49 -29.54 12.08
CA MET A 1 37.91 -28.18 11.92
C MET A 1 36.48 -28.19 12.42
N ASP A 2 35.59 -29.05 11.90
CA ASP A 2 34.23 -29.27 12.46
C ASP A 2 34.21 -29.60 13.97
N HIS A 3 35.22 -30.31 14.49
CA HIS A 3 35.36 -30.56 15.94
C HIS A 3 35.79 -29.33 16.77
N LEU A 4 36.38 -28.32 16.15
CA LEU A 4 36.73 -27.04 16.81
C LEU A 4 35.55 -26.06 16.82
N ASP A 5 34.53 -26.29 15.97
CA ASP A 5 33.35 -25.42 15.89
C ASP A 5 32.44 -25.51 17.12
N GLU A 6 32.41 -26.66 17.79
CA GLU A 6 31.60 -26.91 19.00
C GLU A 6 32.34 -26.61 20.31
N ALA A 7 33.66 -26.36 20.26
CA ALA A 7 34.49 -26.19 21.45
C ALA A 7 34.55 -24.70 21.88
N SER A 8 34.16 -24.41 23.14
CA SER A 8 34.23 -23.06 23.72
C SER A 8 35.66 -22.58 24.03
N THR A 9 36.62 -23.51 24.06
CA THR A 9 38.06 -23.27 24.25
C THR A 9 38.83 -24.35 23.48
N ILE A 10 39.84 -23.93 22.71
CA ILE A 10 40.70 -24.85 21.95
C ILE A 10 41.80 -25.35 22.88
N ASN A 11 41.95 -26.67 23.03
CA ASN A 11 42.93 -27.26 23.93
C ASN A 11 44.26 -27.49 23.19
N GLU A 12 45.38 -27.62 23.92
CA GLU A 12 46.72 -27.88 23.36
C GLU A 12 46.77 -29.13 22.46
N SER A 13 46.00 -30.17 22.81
CA SER A 13 45.86 -31.40 22.02
C SER A 13 45.18 -31.16 20.66
N ASP A 14 44.25 -30.20 20.56
CA ASP A 14 43.55 -29.91 19.31
C ASP A 14 44.46 -29.08 18.38
N ILE A 15 45.26 -28.18 18.97
CA ILE A 15 46.31 -27.41 18.29
C ILE A 15 47.35 -28.34 17.66
N ASP A 16 47.79 -29.36 18.39
CA ASP A 16 48.79 -30.32 17.90
C ASP A 16 48.25 -31.15 16.72
N GLN A 17 47.00 -31.61 16.78
CA GLN A 17 46.36 -32.32 15.67
C GLN A 17 46.22 -31.45 14.42
N VAL A 18 45.83 -30.18 14.58
CA VAL A 18 45.77 -29.23 13.46
C VAL A 18 47.16 -29.00 12.88
N ARG A 19 48.20 -28.86 13.72
CA ARG A 19 49.59 -28.69 13.27
C ARG A 19 50.06 -29.88 12.45
N ASP A 20 49.78 -31.10 12.89
CA ASP A 20 50.16 -32.32 12.16
C ASP A 20 49.49 -32.37 10.78
N VAL A 21 48.19 -32.07 10.70
CA VAL A 21 47.46 -32.02 9.42
C VAL A 21 48.07 -30.95 8.52
N LEU A 22 48.26 -29.73 9.01
CA LEU A 22 48.82 -28.62 8.24
C LEU A 22 50.23 -28.92 7.72
N SER A 23 51.06 -29.60 8.52
CA SER A 23 52.43 -29.97 8.13
C SER A 23 52.49 -30.98 6.96
N SER A 24 51.39 -31.69 6.70
CA SER A 24 51.28 -32.68 5.63
C SER A 24 50.76 -32.12 4.29
N LEU A 25 50.31 -30.87 4.27
CA LEU A 25 49.69 -30.25 3.11
C LEU A 25 50.73 -29.61 2.17
N ASP A 26 50.49 -29.73 0.86
CA ASP A 26 51.24 -28.97 -0.14
C ASP A 26 50.67 -27.55 -0.26
N THR A 27 51.20 -26.65 0.55
CA THR A 27 50.75 -25.25 0.61
C THR A 27 51.22 -24.41 -0.58
N SER A 28 51.93 -24.99 -1.55
CA SER A 28 52.19 -24.32 -2.83
C SER A 28 50.99 -24.34 -3.78
N SER A 29 50.02 -25.22 -3.54
CA SER A 29 48.81 -25.35 -4.34
C SER A 29 47.77 -24.26 -4.03
N GLU A 30 47.31 -23.56 -5.06
CA GLU A 30 46.24 -22.56 -4.92
C GLU A 30 44.95 -23.17 -4.34
N ALA A 31 44.62 -24.42 -4.71
CA ALA A 31 43.45 -25.11 -4.16
C ALA A 31 43.59 -25.38 -2.66
N VAL A 32 44.81 -25.68 -2.19
CA VAL A 32 45.10 -25.86 -0.76
C VAL A 32 45.02 -24.53 -0.03
N GLN A 33 45.61 -23.46 -0.59
CA GLN A 33 45.51 -22.11 -0.03
C GLN A 33 44.05 -21.65 0.13
N ARG A 34 43.19 -21.87 -0.89
CA ARG A 34 41.75 -21.58 -0.81
C ARG A 34 41.06 -22.34 0.33
N VAL A 35 41.36 -23.62 0.49
CA VAL A 35 40.81 -24.45 1.58
C VAL A 35 41.30 -23.97 2.94
N LEU A 36 42.57 -23.54 3.04
CA LEU A 36 43.13 -22.98 4.27
C LEU A 36 42.44 -21.65 4.65
N VAL A 37 42.19 -20.76 3.69
CA VAL A 37 41.44 -19.52 3.93
C VAL A 37 40.02 -19.83 4.39
N ARG A 38 39.30 -20.75 3.72
CA ARG A 38 37.96 -21.19 4.19
C ARG A 38 37.98 -21.77 5.59
N SER A 39 38.98 -22.60 5.87
CA SER A 39 39.12 -23.23 7.17
C SER A 39 39.42 -22.19 8.25
N PHE A 40 40.10 -21.09 7.90
CA PHE A 40 40.23 -19.90 8.75
C PHE A 40 38.91 -19.14 8.92
N VAL A 41 38.01 -19.08 7.91
CA VAL A 41 36.65 -18.55 8.09
C VAL A 41 35.93 -19.28 9.23
N GLN A 42 35.97 -20.62 9.19
CA GLN A 42 35.23 -21.47 10.11
C GLN A 42 35.82 -21.43 11.54
N SER A 43 37.15 -21.39 11.65
CA SER A 43 37.84 -21.50 12.95
C SER A 43 38.37 -20.17 13.52
N GLY A 44 38.78 -19.25 12.65
CA GLY A 44 39.91 -18.35 12.86
C GLY A 44 39.60 -16.95 13.42
N CYS A 45 38.36 -16.65 13.75
CA CYS A 45 38.04 -15.45 14.53
C CYS A 45 37.93 -15.73 16.04
N LYS A 46 37.97 -17.02 16.45
CA LYS A 46 37.77 -17.44 17.84
C LYS A 46 39.04 -17.32 18.70
N ASP A 47 40.23 -17.57 18.14
CA ASP A 47 41.51 -17.53 18.88
C ASP A 47 42.71 -17.11 17.99
N PRO A 48 43.55 -16.13 18.39
CA PRO A 48 44.80 -15.77 17.70
C PRO A 48 45.84 -16.88 17.57
N ALA A 49 45.78 -17.93 18.40
CA ALA A 49 46.63 -19.10 18.28
C ALA A 49 46.38 -19.87 16.97
N ILE A 50 45.13 -19.91 16.50
CA ILE A 50 44.79 -20.54 15.23
C ILE A 50 45.47 -19.78 14.08
N LEU A 51 45.39 -18.45 14.07
CA LEU A 51 46.05 -17.64 13.04
C LEU A 51 47.55 -17.97 12.96
N ARG A 52 48.23 -18.16 14.10
CA ARG A 52 49.65 -18.56 14.12
C ARG A 52 49.89 -19.92 13.47
N LEU A 53 49.03 -20.91 13.71
CA LEU A 53 49.16 -22.23 13.08
C LEU A 53 49.07 -22.16 11.55
N TYR A 54 48.14 -21.36 11.03
CA TYR A 54 48.03 -21.15 9.59
C TYR A 54 49.25 -20.43 8.99
N LEU A 55 49.78 -19.44 9.71
CA LEU A 55 50.99 -18.74 9.30
C LEU A 55 52.21 -19.68 9.31
N ASP A 56 52.35 -20.54 10.33
CA ASP A 56 53.40 -21.56 10.42
C ASP A 56 53.28 -22.60 9.29
N ALA A 57 52.05 -22.84 8.81
CA ALA A 57 51.78 -23.69 7.65
C ALA A 57 52.05 -23.00 6.29
N ASN A 58 52.59 -21.78 6.28
CA ASN A 58 52.88 -21.01 5.08
C ASN A 58 51.60 -20.63 4.28
N LEU A 59 50.52 -20.29 4.99
CA LEU A 59 49.35 -19.64 4.40
C LEU A 59 49.77 -18.32 3.74
N ASP A 60 49.41 -18.14 2.46
CA ASP A 60 49.50 -16.83 1.82
C ASP A 60 48.44 -15.92 2.46
N ILE A 61 48.91 -14.91 3.20
CA ILE A 61 48.07 -13.96 3.92
C ILE A 61 47.14 -13.14 3.02
N ASN A 62 47.39 -13.12 1.71
CA ASN A 62 46.54 -12.47 0.71
C ASN A 62 45.76 -13.46 -0.16
N ALA A 63 45.87 -14.76 0.09
CA ALA A 63 45.02 -15.73 -0.59
C ALA A 63 43.55 -15.46 -0.29
N THR A 64 42.72 -15.80 -1.27
CA THR A 64 41.28 -15.64 -1.21
C THR A 64 40.60 -17.00 -1.19
N ASP A 65 39.39 -17.07 -0.62
CA ASP A 65 38.51 -18.24 -0.79
C ASP A 65 37.74 -18.19 -2.14
N ASP A 66 36.63 -18.93 -2.25
CA ASP A 66 35.82 -18.94 -3.48
C ASP A 66 35.01 -17.65 -3.67
N ASP A 67 34.72 -16.94 -2.58
CA ASP A 67 33.99 -15.67 -2.59
C ASP A 67 34.94 -14.47 -2.80
N GLY A 68 36.25 -14.74 -2.88
CA GLY A 68 37.28 -13.71 -3.01
C GLY A 68 37.70 -13.12 -1.65
N ASP A 69 37.24 -13.68 -0.53
CA ASP A 69 37.51 -13.15 0.79
C ASP A 69 38.92 -13.50 1.28
N THR A 70 39.62 -12.50 1.80
CA THR A 70 40.93 -12.68 2.45
C THR A 70 40.77 -12.96 3.95
N VAL A 71 41.79 -13.57 4.56
CA VAL A 71 41.91 -13.73 6.01
C VAL A 71 41.65 -12.42 6.78
N LEU A 72 42.11 -11.29 6.23
CA LEU A 72 41.89 -9.97 6.83
C LEU A 72 40.42 -9.54 6.77
N MET A 73 39.74 -9.73 5.65
CA MET A 73 38.31 -9.42 5.51
C MET A 73 37.49 -10.19 6.53
N LEU A 74 37.79 -11.48 6.69
CA LEU A 74 37.13 -12.37 7.63
C LEU A 74 37.35 -11.93 9.08
N ALA A 75 38.61 -11.66 9.44
CA ALA A 75 38.95 -11.13 10.76
C ALA A 75 38.27 -9.77 11.04
N ALA A 76 38.06 -8.96 10.00
CA ALA A 76 37.42 -7.66 10.11
C ALA A 76 35.89 -7.75 10.29
N ARG A 77 35.21 -8.77 9.74
CA ARG A 77 33.76 -9.02 9.93
C ARG A 77 33.42 -9.25 11.40
N GLY A 78 34.19 -10.11 12.07
CA GLY A 78 34.06 -10.36 13.51
C GLY A 78 32.81 -11.14 13.96
N VAL A 79 32.11 -11.84 13.06
CA VAL A 79 30.86 -12.58 13.35
C VAL A 79 31.04 -14.09 13.07
N ASP A 80 30.63 -14.94 14.01
CA ASP A 80 30.36 -16.39 13.78
C ASP A 80 29.14 -16.48 12.85
N GLN A 81 29.28 -17.05 11.65
CA GLN A 81 28.23 -17.12 10.62
C GLN A 81 26.92 -17.77 11.12
N LYS A 82 26.03 -16.96 11.70
CA LYS A 82 24.60 -17.24 11.85
C LYS A 82 23.78 -15.97 11.67
N LEU A 83 23.80 -15.40 10.47
CA LEU A 83 22.84 -14.38 10.06
C LEU A 83 22.29 -14.70 8.66
N ASN A 84 21.50 -15.77 8.60
CA ASN A 84 20.39 -15.83 7.65
C ASN A 84 19.17 -15.26 8.37
N THR A 85 18.78 -14.03 8.01
CA THR A 85 17.40 -13.58 7.81
C THR A 85 17.45 -12.12 7.41
N GLU A 86 17.11 -11.87 6.15
CA GLU A 86 16.71 -10.56 5.66
C GLU A 86 15.68 -9.95 6.61
N ASN A 87 15.88 -8.69 7.02
CA ASN A 87 14.97 -7.82 7.80
C ASN A 87 15.16 -7.65 9.31
N GLU A 88 16.26 -8.08 9.93
CA GLU A 88 16.57 -7.62 11.30
C GLU A 88 17.80 -6.70 11.31
N SER A 89 17.63 -5.52 11.94
CA SER A 89 18.75 -4.64 12.28
C SER A 89 19.84 -5.47 12.97
N PRO A 90 21.12 -5.31 12.62
CA PRO A 90 22.18 -6.10 13.23
C PRO A 90 22.13 -5.85 14.71
N VAL A 91 21.78 -6.88 15.48
CA VAL A 91 22.02 -6.88 16.91
C VAL A 91 23.52 -6.64 17.06
N GLU A 92 23.90 -5.60 17.80
CA GLU A 92 25.29 -5.33 18.18
C GLU A 92 25.81 -6.51 19.00
N VAL A 93 26.20 -7.60 18.33
CA VAL A 93 26.93 -8.69 18.97
C VAL A 93 28.31 -8.12 19.28
N PRO A 94 28.73 -8.07 20.55
CA PRO A 94 30.03 -7.52 20.90
C PRO A 94 31.11 -8.32 20.18
N LEU A 95 31.87 -7.62 19.34
CA LEU A 95 32.98 -8.22 18.61
C LEU A 95 33.93 -8.91 19.58
N SER A 96 34.30 -10.16 19.28
CA SER A 96 35.27 -10.89 20.10
C SER A 96 36.60 -10.12 20.20
N PRO A 97 37.20 -9.95 21.39
CA PRO A 97 38.53 -9.36 21.55
C PRO A 97 39.60 -10.00 20.66
N HIS A 98 39.41 -11.27 20.30
CA HIS A 98 40.29 -12.04 19.43
C HIS A 98 40.30 -11.53 17.98
N CYS A 99 39.18 -11.00 17.46
CA CYS A 99 39.11 -10.42 16.12
C CYS A 99 40.00 -9.18 16.00
N LEU A 100 39.98 -8.31 17.01
CA LEU A 100 40.82 -7.12 17.06
C LEU A 100 42.30 -7.48 17.08
N GLU A 101 42.68 -8.48 17.87
CA GLU A 101 44.06 -8.98 17.93
C GLU A 101 44.49 -9.61 16.60
N ASN A 102 43.61 -10.37 15.95
CA ASN A 102 43.88 -10.97 14.63
C ASN A 102 44.10 -9.91 13.55
N VAL A 103 43.24 -8.91 13.47
CA VAL A 103 43.43 -7.77 12.56
C VAL A 103 44.75 -7.06 12.85
N ALA A 104 45.07 -6.81 14.12
CA ALA A 104 46.33 -6.16 14.49
C ALA A 104 47.56 -7.01 14.10
N ASN A 105 47.51 -8.32 14.27
CA ASN A 105 48.59 -9.24 13.91
C ASN A 105 48.77 -9.32 12.39
N LEU A 106 47.68 -9.43 11.63
CA LEU A 106 47.72 -9.42 10.16
C LEU A 106 48.29 -8.11 9.61
N ILE A 107 47.91 -6.96 10.16
CA ILE A 107 48.47 -5.66 9.77
C ILE A 107 49.99 -5.59 10.06
N LYS A 108 50.46 -6.11 11.19
CA LYS A 108 51.91 -6.17 11.51
C LYS A 108 52.68 -7.01 10.49
N LEU A 109 52.04 -8.02 9.91
CA LEU A 109 52.61 -8.86 8.85
C LEU A 109 52.58 -8.21 7.47
N LYS A 110 52.14 -6.94 7.35
CA LYS A 110 52.05 -6.19 6.10
C LYS A 110 51.14 -6.84 5.06
N VAL A 111 50.02 -7.43 5.50
CA VAL A 111 48.94 -7.89 4.62
C VAL A 111 48.45 -6.75 3.72
N ASN A 112 48.03 -7.06 2.50
CA ASN A 112 47.44 -6.06 1.62
C ASN A 112 46.01 -5.73 2.09
N VAL A 113 45.85 -4.56 2.70
CA VAL A 113 44.57 -4.08 3.26
C VAL A 113 43.55 -3.65 2.19
N ASN A 114 43.96 -3.61 0.91
CA ASN A 114 43.16 -3.09 -0.21
C ASN A 114 42.73 -4.18 -1.19
N VAL A 115 42.90 -5.46 -0.85
CA VAL A 115 42.27 -6.54 -1.63
C VAL A 115 40.76 -6.36 -1.54
N ALA A 116 40.07 -6.63 -2.64
CA ALA A 116 38.62 -6.64 -2.74
C ALA A 116 38.18 -8.05 -3.10
N ASN A 117 37.08 -8.51 -2.50
CA ASN A 117 36.48 -9.81 -2.82
C ASN A 117 35.73 -9.77 -4.16
N ASN A 118 35.03 -10.85 -4.52
CA ASN A 118 34.30 -10.91 -5.78
C ASN A 118 33.17 -9.88 -5.88
N ALA A 119 32.65 -9.38 -4.75
CA ALA A 119 31.66 -8.31 -4.69
C ALA A 119 32.29 -6.90 -4.65
N GLY A 120 33.62 -6.78 -4.73
CA GLY A 120 34.33 -5.49 -4.65
C GLY A 120 34.56 -4.99 -3.21
N GLU A 121 34.23 -5.79 -2.20
CA GLU A 121 34.26 -5.38 -0.80
C GLU A 121 35.67 -5.59 -0.21
N THR A 122 36.18 -4.58 0.50
CA THR A 122 37.49 -4.64 1.19
C THR A 122 37.34 -5.01 2.66
N ALA A 123 38.44 -5.29 3.35
CA ALA A 123 38.40 -5.49 4.80
C ALA A 123 37.80 -4.28 5.57
N LEU A 124 37.99 -3.05 5.07
CA LEU A 124 37.35 -1.86 5.64
C LEU A 124 35.83 -1.89 5.43
N PHE A 125 35.39 -2.25 4.23
CA PHE A 125 33.97 -2.40 3.92
C PHE A 125 33.31 -3.41 4.86
N GLN A 126 33.92 -4.59 4.99
CA GLN A 126 33.46 -5.67 5.85
C GLN A 126 33.40 -5.27 7.34
N ALA A 127 34.41 -4.55 7.83
CA ALA A 127 34.44 -4.08 9.22
C ALA A 127 33.27 -3.14 9.54
N VAL A 128 32.92 -2.28 8.59
CA VAL A 128 31.88 -1.26 8.73
C VAL A 128 30.50 -1.90 8.59
N ASP A 129 30.34 -2.83 7.64
CA ASP A 129 29.05 -3.47 7.37
C ASP A 129 28.64 -4.45 8.46
N TYR A 130 29.49 -5.41 8.81
CA TYR A 130 29.11 -6.49 9.74
C TYR A 130 29.39 -6.15 11.21
N GLY A 131 30.56 -5.55 11.48
CA GLY A 131 31.05 -5.41 12.85
C GLY A 131 30.76 -4.05 13.50
N GLY A 132 30.65 -2.98 12.72
CA GLY A 132 30.53 -1.61 13.24
C GLY A 132 31.67 -1.21 14.21
N SER A 133 32.79 -1.95 14.20
CA SER A 133 33.83 -1.81 15.21
C SER A 133 34.70 -0.60 14.91
N VAL A 134 34.55 0.44 15.73
CA VAL A 134 35.38 1.64 15.70
C VAL A 134 36.87 1.28 15.84
N ALA A 135 37.20 0.29 16.67
CA ALA A 135 38.58 -0.12 16.92
C ALA A 135 39.22 -0.77 15.70
N ILE A 136 38.53 -1.73 15.05
CA ILE A 136 39.02 -2.37 13.81
C ILE A 136 39.12 -1.36 12.69
N THR A 137 38.08 -0.53 12.51
CA THR A 137 38.08 0.56 11.53
C THR A 137 39.29 1.47 11.71
N GLN A 138 39.59 1.88 12.95
CA GLN A 138 40.74 2.73 13.23
C GLN A 138 42.08 2.04 12.96
N LEU A 139 42.20 0.72 13.21
CA LEU A 139 43.41 -0.04 12.86
C LEU A 139 43.62 -0.11 11.34
N LEU A 140 42.56 -0.42 10.59
CA LEU A 140 42.64 -0.49 9.12
C LEU A 140 42.99 0.86 8.51
N LEU A 141 42.39 1.95 9.00
CA LEU A 141 42.72 3.31 8.53
C LEU A 141 44.16 3.70 8.87
N LYS A 142 44.69 3.33 10.05
CA LYS A 142 46.11 3.52 10.40
C LYS A 142 47.05 2.71 9.51
N ALA A 143 46.57 1.63 8.91
CA ALA A 143 47.30 0.81 7.95
C ALA A 143 47.22 1.36 6.51
N ASN A 144 46.74 2.59 6.30
CA ASN A 144 46.58 3.24 4.99
C ASN A 144 45.67 2.46 4.02
N CYS A 145 44.57 1.89 4.50
CA CYS A 145 43.56 1.35 3.60
C CYS A 145 42.91 2.46 2.75
N ASN A 146 42.51 2.10 1.53
CA ASN A 146 41.88 3.00 0.59
C ASN A 146 40.38 3.08 0.87
N VAL A 147 39.95 4.21 1.42
CA VAL A 147 38.54 4.48 1.77
C VAL A 147 37.62 4.71 0.56
N HIS A 148 38.17 4.76 -0.65
CA HIS A 148 37.44 5.00 -1.89
C HIS A 148 37.11 3.72 -2.67
N ILE A 149 37.59 2.56 -2.24
CA ILE A 149 37.18 1.29 -2.85
C ILE A 149 35.72 1.04 -2.50
N SER A 150 34.93 0.77 -3.54
CA SER A 150 33.51 0.47 -3.44
C SER A 150 33.22 -0.96 -3.89
N ASP A 151 32.09 -1.48 -3.46
CA ASP A 151 31.51 -2.70 -4.01
C ASP A 151 31.11 -2.54 -5.49
N GLU A 152 30.56 -3.61 -6.06
CA GLU A 152 30.04 -3.59 -7.43
C GLU A 152 28.98 -2.50 -7.65
N ASP A 153 28.17 -2.13 -6.65
CA ASP A 153 27.13 -1.11 -6.77
C ASP A 153 27.65 0.33 -6.60
N GLY A 154 28.95 0.50 -6.38
CA GLY A 154 29.55 1.80 -6.11
C GLY A 154 29.32 2.27 -4.66
N THR A 155 28.87 1.39 -3.78
CA THR A 155 28.72 1.63 -2.35
C THR A 155 30.09 1.67 -1.70
N THR A 156 30.38 2.76 -0.99
CA THR A 156 31.63 2.93 -0.24
C THR A 156 31.42 2.62 1.24
N PRO A 157 32.48 2.40 2.04
CA PRO A 157 32.35 2.27 3.49
C PRO A 157 31.61 3.45 4.15
N LEU A 158 31.72 4.66 3.58
CA LEU A 158 30.99 5.83 4.10
C LEU A 158 29.48 5.72 3.89
N HIS A 159 29.03 5.12 2.77
CA HIS A 159 27.61 4.88 2.52
C HIS A 159 27.04 3.93 3.58
N ILE A 160 27.70 2.81 3.82
CA ILE A 160 27.28 1.81 4.81
C ILE A 160 27.26 2.41 6.22
N ALA A 161 28.36 3.05 6.64
CA ALA A 161 28.44 3.69 7.96
C ALA A 161 27.31 4.71 8.16
N ALA A 162 26.98 5.49 7.13
CA ALA A 162 25.92 6.48 7.20
C ALA A 162 24.52 5.85 7.26
N GLY A 163 24.27 4.82 6.45
CA GLY A 163 23.00 4.07 6.45
C GLY A 163 22.78 3.26 7.73
N ARG A 164 23.84 2.88 8.45
CA ARG A 164 23.77 2.15 9.73
C ARG A 164 23.85 3.06 10.96
N GLY A 165 23.97 4.38 10.79
CA GLY A 165 24.00 5.33 11.90
C GLY A 165 25.31 5.34 12.70
N GLN A 166 26.41 4.84 12.14
CA GLN A 166 27.68 4.68 12.84
C GLN A 166 28.49 6.00 12.89
N LEU A 167 28.06 6.96 13.70
CA LEU A 167 28.63 8.32 13.75
C LEU A 167 30.16 8.35 13.90
N GLU A 168 30.72 7.57 14.84
CA GLU A 168 32.16 7.57 15.07
C GLU A 168 32.94 7.00 13.89
N ILE A 169 32.40 6.00 13.18
CA ILE A 169 33.00 5.47 11.95
C ILE A 169 32.91 6.51 10.82
N VAL A 170 31.77 7.20 10.66
CA VAL A 170 31.61 8.29 9.69
C VAL A 170 32.68 9.36 9.91
N ARG A 171 32.91 9.80 11.16
CA ARG A 171 33.98 10.76 11.51
C ARG A 171 35.36 10.25 11.14
N LEU A 172 35.67 8.98 11.44
CA LEU A 172 36.96 8.37 11.10
C LEU A 172 37.18 8.33 9.59
N LEU A 173 36.17 7.91 8.82
CA LEU A 173 36.21 7.82 7.36
C LEU A 173 36.41 9.21 6.71
N ILE A 174 35.66 10.22 7.15
CA ILE A 174 35.81 11.59 6.65
C ILE A 174 37.19 12.16 7.00
N LYS A 175 37.70 11.89 8.22
CA LYS A 175 39.06 12.27 8.61
C LYS A 175 40.10 11.60 7.72
N ALA A 176 39.85 10.37 7.29
CA ALA A 176 40.63 9.63 6.32
C ALA A 176 40.37 10.02 4.85
N LYS A 177 39.69 11.15 4.61
CA LYS A 177 39.44 11.75 3.30
C LYS A 177 38.44 11.01 2.42
N SER A 178 37.53 10.21 3.01
CA SER A 178 36.36 9.72 2.27
C SER A 178 35.59 10.87 1.63
N ASP A 179 35.15 10.66 0.40
CA ASP A 179 34.36 11.66 -0.33
C ASP A 179 32.90 11.61 0.12
N VAL A 180 32.45 12.67 0.81
CA VAL A 180 31.06 12.83 1.26
C VAL A 180 30.07 13.03 0.11
N ARG A 181 30.56 13.30 -1.10
CA ARG A 181 29.76 13.48 -2.33
C ARG A 181 29.76 12.27 -3.24
N SER A 182 30.44 11.18 -2.85
CA SER A 182 30.43 9.97 -3.67
C SER A 182 29.01 9.45 -3.83
N LYS A 183 28.77 8.82 -4.98
CA LYS A 183 27.48 8.28 -5.38
C LYS A 183 27.65 6.81 -5.74
N THR A 184 26.67 5.99 -5.36
CA THR A 184 26.50 4.65 -5.91
C THR A 184 26.11 4.73 -7.40
N LYS A 185 26.03 3.58 -8.07
CA LYS A 185 25.51 3.47 -9.44
C LYS A 185 24.10 4.04 -9.57
N GLU A 186 23.28 3.87 -8.54
CA GLU A 186 21.93 4.43 -8.44
C GLU A 186 21.93 5.92 -8.05
N GLY A 187 23.09 6.59 -7.98
CA GLY A 187 23.16 8.00 -7.61
C GLY A 187 22.94 8.29 -6.12
N THR A 188 22.76 7.26 -5.29
CA THR A 188 22.56 7.38 -3.83
C THR A 188 23.86 7.85 -3.17
N THR A 189 23.76 8.81 -2.24
CA THR A 189 24.91 9.31 -1.45
C THR A 189 24.81 8.85 0.00
N ALA A 190 25.88 8.97 0.78
CA ALA A 190 25.84 8.74 2.23
C ALA A 190 24.74 9.56 2.95
N LEU A 191 24.52 10.82 2.52
CA LEU A 191 23.46 11.66 3.07
C LEU A 191 22.04 11.13 2.78
N HIS A 192 21.80 10.50 1.62
CA HIS A 192 20.51 9.89 1.30
C HIS A 192 20.19 8.76 2.29
N LEU A 193 21.16 7.86 2.51
CA LEU A 193 21.00 6.71 3.40
C LEU A 193 20.77 7.16 4.86
N ALA A 194 21.56 8.11 5.36
CA ALA A 194 21.37 8.65 6.71
C ALA A 194 20.00 9.32 6.88
N CYS A 195 19.49 10.03 5.87
CA CYS A 195 18.18 10.67 5.91
C CYS A 195 17.04 9.66 5.86
N GLY A 196 17.10 8.68 4.95
CA GLY A 196 16.06 7.64 4.79
C GLY A 196 15.95 6.72 6.01
N ASN A 197 17.06 6.49 6.71
CA ASN A 197 17.10 5.63 7.90
C ASN A 197 16.96 6.39 9.22
N GLY A 198 16.88 7.73 9.18
CA GLY A 198 16.57 8.53 10.38
C GLY A 198 17.76 8.83 11.30
N HIS A 199 19.01 8.71 10.83
CA HIS A 199 20.22 8.92 11.63
C HIS A 199 20.62 10.40 11.73
N ALA A 200 19.93 11.16 12.58
CA ALA A 200 20.06 12.62 12.66
C ALA A 200 21.46 13.11 13.05
N ASP A 201 22.17 12.39 13.90
CA ASP A 201 23.54 12.68 14.30
C ASP A 201 24.53 12.53 13.14
N VAL A 202 24.42 11.46 12.36
CA VAL A 202 25.17 11.26 11.12
C VAL A 202 24.82 12.35 10.09
N VAL A 203 23.54 12.68 9.93
CA VAL A 203 23.11 13.77 9.03
C VAL A 203 23.82 15.08 9.41
N ASN A 204 23.82 15.46 10.68
CA ASN A 204 24.49 16.68 11.15
C ASN A 204 25.99 16.68 10.86
N GLU A 205 26.66 15.54 11.08
CA GLU A 205 28.08 15.39 10.77
C GLU A 205 28.33 15.53 9.25
N LEU A 206 27.51 14.89 8.40
CA LEU A 206 27.64 15.01 6.95
C LEU A 206 27.36 16.45 6.49
N LEU A 207 26.33 17.12 7.02
CA LEU A 207 25.98 18.51 6.69
C LEU A 207 27.10 19.50 7.02
N TYR A 208 27.86 19.27 8.09
CA TYR A 208 29.04 20.08 8.43
C TYR A 208 30.06 20.15 7.27
N HIS A 209 30.15 19.09 6.46
CA HIS A 209 31.03 19.02 5.30
C HIS A 209 30.40 19.55 3.99
N LYS A 210 29.24 20.22 4.07
CA LYS A 210 28.54 20.89 2.97
C LYS A 210 28.37 20.01 1.71
N PRO A 211 27.71 18.84 1.82
CA PRO A 211 27.36 18.00 0.69
C PRO A 211 26.36 18.73 -0.21
N ASP A 212 26.11 18.17 -1.40
CA ASP A 212 24.99 18.63 -2.23
C ASP A 212 23.68 18.14 -1.63
N LEU A 213 22.80 19.06 -1.21
CA LEU A 213 21.51 18.72 -0.56
C LEU A 213 20.40 18.39 -1.58
N ASN A 214 20.63 18.71 -2.85
CA ASN A 214 19.67 18.57 -3.92
C ASN A 214 20.10 17.49 -4.93
N CYS A 215 21.05 16.64 -4.53
CA CYS A 215 21.45 15.50 -5.32
C CYS A 215 20.29 14.52 -5.46
N LEU A 216 20.18 13.93 -6.65
CA LEU A 216 19.15 12.97 -7.00
C LEU A 216 19.76 11.57 -7.10
N ASN A 217 19.10 10.59 -6.48
CA ASN A 217 19.31 9.18 -6.79
C ASN A 217 18.48 8.75 -8.02
N GLU A 218 18.47 7.45 -8.34
CA GLU A 218 17.78 6.91 -9.50
C GLU A 218 16.29 7.22 -9.45
N GLU A 219 15.64 7.11 -8.29
CA GLU A 219 14.23 7.46 -8.07
C GLU A 219 13.95 8.96 -8.06
N ARG A 220 14.98 9.78 -8.34
CA ARG A 220 14.96 11.24 -8.19
C ARG A 220 14.60 11.69 -6.78
N HIS A 221 14.80 10.86 -5.77
CA HIS A 221 14.70 11.29 -4.38
C HIS A 221 15.88 12.20 -4.06
N THR A 222 15.59 13.31 -3.37
CA THR A 222 16.59 14.09 -2.65
C THR A 222 16.73 13.57 -1.22
N PRO A 223 17.80 13.91 -0.48
CA PRO A 223 17.87 13.65 0.95
C PRO A 223 16.66 14.18 1.74
N LEU A 224 16.10 15.34 1.33
CA LEU A 224 14.91 15.90 1.96
C LEU A 224 13.66 15.04 1.71
N ILE A 225 13.50 14.49 0.51
CA ILE A 225 12.40 13.55 0.21
C ILE A 225 12.54 12.29 1.08
N LEU A 226 13.73 11.71 1.19
CA LEU A 226 13.94 10.52 2.03
C LEU A 226 13.71 10.82 3.52
N ALA A 227 14.12 12.00 4.01
CA ALA A 227 13.84 12.43 5.38
C ALA A 227 12.33 12.61 5.64
N ALA A 228 11.59 13.09 4.63
CA ALA A 228 10.14 13.22 4.68
C ALA A 228 9.42 11.87 4.69
N ILE A 229 9.87 10.90 3.85
CA ILE A 229 9.37 9.51 3.85
C ILE A 229 9.60 8.84 5.21
N ASN A 230 10.80 9.02 5.79
CA ASN A 230 11.12 8.52 7.13
C ASN A 230 10.26 9.18 8.22
N GLY A 231 9.80 10.42 8.00
CA GLY A 231 9.02 11.19 8.97
C GLY A 231 9.85 11.85 10.08
N SER A 232 11.17 11.95 9.92
CA SER A 232 12.07 12.54 10.92
C SER A 232 12.06 14.07 10.87
N HIS A 233 11.29 14.67 11.78
CA HIS A 233 11.18 16.14 11.92
C HIS A 233 12.54 16.83 12.13
N VAL A 234 13.43 16.22 12.92
CA VAL A 234 14.77 16.77 13.20
C VAL A 234 15.59 16.87 11.91
N ILE A 235 15.62 15.81 11.11
CA ILE A 235 16.39 15.77 9.87
C ILE A 235 15.81 16.74 8.85
N VAL A 236 14.48 16.77 8.70
CA VAL A 236 13.81 17.72 7.81
C VAL A 236 14.17 19.16 8.18
N GLN A 237 14.12 19.51 9.47
CA GLN A 237 14.53 20.85 9.92
C GLN A 237 15.99 21.16 9.61
N GLU A 238 16.91 20.24 9.86
CA GLU A 238 18.34 20.48 9.62
C GLU A 238 18.65 20.61 8.12
N LEU A 239 18.04 19.81 7.26
CA LEU A 239 18.17 19.95 5.81
C LEU A 239 17.66 21.31 5.31
N LEU A 240 16.50 21.76 5.79
CA LEU A 240 15.91 23.04 5.40
C LEU A 240 16.72 24.23 5.91
N LYS A 241 17.24 24.17 7.15
CA LYS A 241 18.17 25.18 7.68
C LYS A 241 19.43 25.32 6.82
N ASN A 242 19.89 24.22 6.23
CA ASN A 242 21.06 24.20 5.34
C ASN A 242 20.72 24.49 3.86
N GLY A 243 19.45 24.78 3.54
CA GLY A 243 19.03 25.25 2.21
C GLY A 243 18.63 24.14 1.23
N ALA A 244 18.16 22.99 1.72
CA ALA A 244 17.55 21.98 0.87
C ALA A 244 16.31 22.53 0.14
N ASP A 245 16.15 22.18 -1.14
CA ASP A 245 15.07 22.70 -2.00
C ASP A 245 13.80 21.85 -1.84
N VAL A 246 12.72 22.49 -1.37
CA VAL A 246 11.40 21.88 -1.16
C VAL A 246 10.58 21.69 -2.44
N THR A 247 11.03 22.26 -3.56
CA THR A 247 10.29 22.26 -4.84
C THR A 247 10.66 21.09 -5.73
N ILE A 248 11.75 20.38 -5.40
CA ILE A 248 12.21 19.24 -6.19
C ILE A 248 11.21 18.10 -6.06
N LYS A 249 10.96 17.47 -7.21
CA LYS A 249 10.08 16.33 -7.36
C LYS A 249 10.85 15.07 -7.71
N ASP A 250 10.34 13.95 -7.22
CA ASP A 250 10.80 12.61 -7.56
C ASP A 250 10.30 12.13 -8.94
N LYS A 251 10.49 10.84 -9.25
CA LYS A 251 9.98 10.22 -10.49
C LYS A 251 8.46 10.22 -10.62
N THR A 252 7.73 10.25 -9.52
CA THR A 252 6.24 10.25 -9.48
C THR A 252 5.67 11.67 -9.50
N GLU A 253 6.54 12.68 -9.62
CA GLU A 253 6.21 14.11 -9.56
C GLU A 253 5.74 14.58 -8.17
N MET A 254 6.07 13.83 -7.11
CA MET A 254 5.80 14.16 -5.71
C MET A 254 6.95 14.98 -5.10
N THR A 255 6.61 16.01 -4.33
CA THR A 255 7.57 16.77 -3.51
C THR A 255 7.78 16.09 -2.15
N ALA A 256 8.75 16.57 -1.35
CA ALA A 256 8.93 16.11 0.01
C ALA A 256 7.66 16.24 0.87
N LEU A 257 6.84 17.27 0.66
CA LEU A 257 5.57 17.46 1.37
C LEU A 257 4.55 16.37 1.01
N HIS A 258 4.45 16.00 -0.28
CA HIS A 258 3.58 14.91 -0.74
C HIS A 258 3.98 13.60 -0.09
N GLN A 259 5.27 13.26 -0.17
CA GLN A 259 5.82 12.04 0.40
C GLN A 259 5.61 11.97 1.92
N ALA A 260 5.80 13.08 2.64
CA ALA A 260 5.53 13.14 4.07
C ALA A 260 4.05 12.84 4.40
N VAL A 261 3.10 13.43 3.66
CA VAL A 261 1.67 13.19 3.91
C VAL A 261 1.26 11.77 3.51
N TYR A 262 1.71 11.30 2.35
CA TYR A 262 1.42 9.96 1.84
C TYR A 262 1.89 8.87 2.80
N HIS A 263 3.08 9.01 3.38
CA HIS A 263 3.63 8.09 4.39
C HIS A 263 3.13 8.35 5.83
N GLY A 264 2.19 9.29 6.02
CA GLY A 264 1.57 9.54 7.33
C GLY A 264 2.48 10.20 8.36
N ALA A 265 3.42 11.04 7.91
CA ALA A 265 4.34 11.75 8.79
C ALA A 265 3.61 12.64 9.82
N SER A 266 4.29 12.93 10.93
CA SER A 266 3.75 13.74 12.01
C SER A 266 3.48 15.19 11.59
N LEU A 267 2.50 15.84 12.22
CA LEU A 267 2.14 17.23 11.95
C LEU A 267 3.35 18.20 11.99
N PRO A 268 4.34 18.08 12.90
CA PRO A 268 5.52 18.93 12.88
C PRO A 268 6.33 18.85 11.57
N VAL A 269 6.43 17.68 10.92
CA VAL A 269 7.10 17.54 9.62
C VAL A 269 6.35 18.33 8.56
N ILE A 270 5.03 18.14 8.50
CA ILE A 270 4.15 18.82 7.54
C ILE A 270 4.20 20.33 7.74
N GLN A 271 4.10 20.80 8.98
CA GLN A 271 4.22 22.22 9.33
C GLN A 271 5.53 22.81 8.84
N THR A 272 6.65 22.15 9.13
CA THR A 272 7.98 22.62 8.74
C THR A 272 8.12 22.75 7.22
N LEU A 273 7.62 21.77 6.46
CA LEU A 273 7.68 21.78 4.99
C LEU A 273 6.78 22.88 4.38
N VAL A 274 5.60 23.11 4.96
CA VAL A 274 4.70 24.19 4.55
C VAL A 274 5.29 25.56 4.89
N GLU A 275 5.87 25.73 6.08
CA GLU A 275 6.57 26.96 6.49
C GLU A 275 7.78 27.27 5.59
N ALA A 276 8.44 26.23 5.09
CA ALA A 276 9.49 26.31 4.08
C ALA A 276 8.97 26.62 2.66
N LYS A 277 7.67 26.92 2.51
CA LYS A 277 7.00 27.26 1.24
C LYS A 277 6.94 26.13 0.22
N SER A 278 6.88 24.88 0.68
CA SER A 278 6.54 23.76 -0.21
C SER A 278 5.12 23.94 -0.76
N ASP A 279 4.93 23.63 -2.05
CA ASP A 279 3.64 23.79 -2.72
C ASP A 279 2.66 22.70 -2.30
N ILE A 280 1.62 23.12 -1.57
CA ILE A 280 0.55 22.26 -1.03
C ILE A 280 -0.42 21.80 -2.13
N GLU A 281 -0.46 22.50 -3.27
CA GLU A 281 -1.41 22.23 -4.37
C GLU A 281 -0.69 21.68 -5.62
N SER A 282 0.60 21.36 -5.52
CA SER A 282 1.33 20.79 -6.65
C SER A 282 0.74 19.43 -7.02
N LYS A 283 0.39 19.26 -8.28
CA LYS A 283 -0.19 18.01 -8.78
C LYS A 283 0.92 17.00 -9.04
N CYS A 284 0.69 15.76 -8.63
CA CYS A 284 1.48 14.59 -9.04
C CYS A 284 0.87 13.98 -10.32
N SER A 285 1.68 13.33 -11.15
CA SER A 285 1.27 12.96 -12.52
C SER A 285 1.02 11.47 -12.73
N ASP A 286 1.39 10.60 -11.80
CA ASP A 286 1.21 9.18 -12.01
C ASP A 286 -0.25 8.73 -11.76
N ALA A 287 -0.62 7.58 -12.32
CA ALA A 287 -1.97 7.06 -12.30
C ALA A 287 -2.49 6.68 -10.90
N TYR A 288 -1.60 6.60 -9.90
CA TYR A 288 -1.88 6.24 -8.51
C TYR A 288 -1.72 7.43 -7.53
N SER A 289 -0.95 8.47 -7.88
CA SER A 289 -0.57 9.61 -7.03
C SER A 289 -1.16 10.95 -7.44
N SER A 290 -1.98 11.01 -8.50
CA SER A 290 -2.77 12.21 -8.86
C SER A 290 -3.75 12.70 -7.78
N ASP A 291 -3.76 12.02 -6.63
CA ASP A 291 -4.56 12.37 -5.48
C ASP A 291 -4.05 13.70 -4.90
N PRO A 292 -4.96 14.68 -4.69
CA PRO A 292 -4.63 15.88 -3.96
C PRO A 292 -4.11 15.53 -2.57
N ILE A 293 -3.13 16.28 -2.06
CA ILE A 293 -2.50 16.00 -0.76
C ILE A 293 -3.47 15.81 0.41
N ILE A 294 -4.62 16.48 0.37
CA ILE A 294 -5.67 16.33 1.38
C ILE A 294 -6.33 14.95 1.35
N ASN A 295 -6.46 14.31 0.18
CA ASN A 295 -6.97 12.94 0.07
C ASN A 295 -6.02 11.94 0.72
N ASP A 296 -4.70 12.11 0.52
CA ASP A 296 -3.69 11.28 1.18
C ASP A 296 -3.78 11.43 2.71
N ALA A 297 -3.87 12.68 3.20
CA ALA A 297 -4.02 12.96 4.64
C ALA A 297 -5.30 12.32 5.23
N VAL A 298 -6.40 12.32 4.46
CA VAL A 298 -7.67 11.69 4.82
C VAL A 298 -7.54 10.17 4.86
N ALA A 299 -6.88 9.55 3.87
CA ALA A 299 -6.67 8.11 3.80
C ALA A 299 -5.87 7.60 5.03
N GLN A 300 -4.84 8.35 5.42
CA GLN A 300 -4.02 8.09 6.62
C GLN A 300 -4.75 8.36 7.95
N SER A 301 -6.00 8.85 7.91
CA SER A 301 -6.82 9.14 9.10
C SER A 301 -6.21 10.18 10.06
N ASN A 302 -5.31 11.03 9.58
CA ASN A 302 -4.68 12.03 10.42
C ASN A 302 -5.51 13.32 10.48
N VAL A 303 -6.51 13.34 11.37
CA VAL A 303 -7.44 14.47 11.56
C VAL A 303 -6.68 15.80 11.76
N THR A 304 -5.58 15.78 12.51
CA THR A 304 -4.80 17.00 12.80
C THR A 304 -4.10 17.58 11.57
N VAL A 305 -3.59 16.71 10.69
CA VAL A 305 -2.98 17.12 9.42
C VAL A 305 -4.06 17.62 8.46
N VAL A 306 -5.20 16.93 8.37
CA VAL A 306 -6.34 17.41 7.55
C VAL A 306 -6.81 18.79 8.00
N GLU A 307 -6.99 19.00 9.30
CA GLU A 307 -7.40 20.30 9.84
C GLU A 307 -6.35 21.39 9.56
N TYR A 308 -5.07 21.05 9.70
CA TYR A 308 -3.98 21.98 9.38
C TYR A 308 -3.97 22.36 7.89
N LEU A 309 -4.06 21.40 6.98
CA LEU A 309 -4.09 21.65 5.53
C LEU A 309 -5.28 22.53 5.12
N LEU A 310 -6.47 22.30 5.69
CA LEU A 310 -7.65 23.15 5.47
C LEU A 310 -7.40 24.59 5.96
N LYS A 311 -6.73 24.78 7.10
CA LYS A 311 -6.34 26.12 7.60
C LYS A 311 -5.33 26.83 6.70
N GLN A 312 -4.50 26.08 5.97
CA GLN A 312 -3.57 26.63 4.98
C GLN A 312 -4.24 26.99 3.64
N GLY A 313 -5.55 26.76 3.51
CA GLY A 313 -6.34 27.16 2.34
C GLY A 313 -6.42 26.11 1.24
N VAL A 314 -6.11 24.84 1.54
CA VAL A 314 -6.33 23.73 0.61
C VAL A 314 -7.80 23.63 0.24
N LYS A 315 -8.09 23.43 -1.05
CA LYS A 315 -9.48 23.33 -1.53
C LYS A 315 -10.16 22.09 -0.97
N ILE A 316 -11.25 22.28 -0.23
CA ILE A 316 -11.96 21.20 0.47
C ILE A 316 -12.65 20.17 -0.45
N ASP A 317 -13.02 20.58 -1.67
CA ASP A 317 -13.71 19.72 -2.64
C ASP A 317 -12.82 19.36 -3.84
N VAL A 318 -11.50 19.43 -3.68
CA VAL A 318 -10.57 18.99 -4.72
C VAL A 318 -10.74 17.50 -5.00
N SER A 319 -10.93 17.13 -6.26
CA SER A 319 -11.13 15.72 -6.63
C SER A 319 -9.90 15.15 -7.32
N ASN A 320 -9.58 13.89 -7.04
CA ASN A 320 -8.57 13.15 -7.79
C ASN A 320 -9.03 12.80 -9.21
N ASN A 321 -8.21 12.03 -9.93
CA ASN A 321 -8.53 11.57 -11.27
C ASN A 321 -9.78 10.69 -11.35
N GLU A 322 -10.27 10.08 -10.27
CA GLU A 322 -11.52 9.32 -10.25
C GLU A 322 -12.75 10.18 -9.90
N GLY A 323 -12.53 11.45 -9.54
CA GLY A 323 -13.57 12.35 -9.05
C GLY A 323 -13.80 12.23 -7.55
N PHE A 324 -12.96 11.51 -6.81
CA PHE A 324 -13.11 11.39 -5.36
C PHE A 324 -12.64 12.66 -4.66
N THR A 325 -13.58 13.32 -3.99
CA THR A 325 -13.33 14.42 -3.06
C THR A 325 -12.88 13.90 -1.68
N PRO A 326 -12.30 14.75 -0.81
CA PRO A 326 -11.90 14.35 0.54
C PRO A 326 -13.03 13.71 1.33
N LEU A 327 -14.28 14.17 1.15
CA LEU A 327 -15.44 13.60 1.82
C LEU A 327 -15.78 12.19 1.32
N ILE A 328 -15.66 11.94 0.00
CA ILE A 328 -15.85 10.61 -0.59
C ILE A 328 -14.75 9.66 -0.08
N VAL A 329 -13.49 10.10 -0.09
CA VAL A 329 -12.35 9.31 0.42
C VAL A 329 -12.52 8.98 1.91
N ALA A 330 -12.86 9.97 2.75
CA ALA A 330 -13.12 9.75 4.18
C ALA A 330 -14.24 8.74 4.42
N THR A 331 -15.28 8.77 3.56
CA THR A 331 -16.40 7.85 3.62
C THR A 331 -15.99 6.43 3.25
N GLN A 332 -15.20 6.27 2.18
CA GLN A 332 -14.68 4.99 1.70
C GLN A 332 -13.85 4.27 2.78
N PHE A 333 -12.97 5.03 3.46
CA PHE A 333 -12.13 4.53 4.55
C PHE A 333 -12.81 4.54 5.92
N LYS A 334 -14.09 4.91 6.00
CA LYS A 334 -14.91 4.95 7.23
C LYS A 334 -14.31 5.82 8.35
N ARG A 335 -13.71 6.95 7.98
CA ARG A 335 -13.06 7.88 8.93
C ARG A 335 -14.06 8.92 9.42
N LEU A 336 -14.90 8.56 10.39
CA LEU A 336 -16.00 9.42 10.86
C LEU A 336 -15.54 10.79 11.37
N ASP A 337 -14.45 10.83 12.14
CA ASP A 337 -13.93 12.08 12.70
C ASP A 337 -13.50 13.04 11.58
N VAL A 338 -12.87 12.49 10.53
CA VAL A 338 -12.46 13.24 9.34
C VAL A 338 -13.69 13.67 8.52
N MET A 339 -14.69 12.79 8.35
CA MET A 339 -15.95 13.14 7.70
C MET A 339 -16.63 14.31 8.43
N GLU A 340 -16.74 14.25 9.75
CA GLU A 340 -17.36 15.32 10.54
C GLU A 340 -16.55 16.62 10.45
N LEU A 341 -15.22 16.55 10.49
CA LEU A 341 -14.34 17.69 10.31
C LEU A 341 -14.56 18.36 8.94
N LEU A 342 -14.56 17.57 7.86
CA LEU A 342 -14.76 18.07 6.49
C LEU A 342 -16.14 18.73 6.34
N LEU A 343 -17.20 18.10 6.88
CA LEU A 343 -18.55 18.66 6.84
C LEU A 343 -18.66 19.98 7.63
N LYS A 344 -18.00 20.09 8.79
CA LYS A 344 -17.92 21.34 9.55
C LYS A 344 -17.21 22.47 8.80
N HIS A 345 -16.26 22.13 7.93
CA HIS A 345 -15.54 23.08 7.07
C HIS A 345 -16.25 23.33 5.73
N GLY A 346 -17.46 22.78 5.54
CA GLY A 346 -18.30 23.06 4.38
C GLY A 346 -18.05 22.18 3.16
N ALA A 347 -17.54 20.96 3.34
CA ALA A 347 -17.41 20.00 2.23
C ALA A 347 -18.77 19.76 1.55
N THR A 348 -18.77 19.73 0.22
CA THR A 348 -20.00 19.61 -0.57
C THR A 348 -20.55 18.18 -0.50
N LEU A 349 -21.72 18.01 0.13
CA LEU A 349 -22.39 16.71 0.29
C LEU A 349 -22.70 16.00 -1.04
N GLU A 350 -23.10 16.79 -2.04
CA GLU A 350 -23.53 16.31 -3.35
C GLU A 350 -22.39 16.29 -4.38
N ALA A 351 -21.14 16.52 -3.96
CA ALA A 351 -20.00 16.26 -4.82
C ALA A 351 -19.98 14.77 -5.17
N ALA A 352 -19.79 14.48 -6.45
CA ALA A 352 -19.91 13.14 -6.99
C ALA A 352 -18.66 12.75 -7.78
N ASP A 353 -18.32 11.46 -7.72
CA ASP A 353 -17.24 10.89 -8.48
C ASP A 353 -17.53 10.86 -10.00
N LYS A 354 -16.61 10.32 -10.79
CA LYS A 354 -16.81 10.12 -12.24
C LYS A 354 -18.00 9.23 -12.59
N ASN A 355 -18.53 8.43 -11.67
CA ASN A 355 -19.72 7.60 -11.87
C ASN A 355 -21.01 8.30 -11.40
N GLY A 356 -20.92 9.51 -10.85
CA GLY A 356 -22.05 10.21 -10.24
C GLY A 356 -22.42 9.70 -8.85
N CYS A 357 -21.56 8.91 -8.20
CA CYS A 357 -21.74 8.46 -6.82
C CYS A 357 -21.33 9.56 -5.84
N THR A 358 -22.26 9.97 -4.97
CA THR A 358 -22.00 10.91 -3.87
C THR A 358 -21.46 10.21 -2.63
N ALA A 359 -20.97 10.97 -1.65
CA ALA A 359 -20.53 10.41 -0.37
C ALA A 359 -21.63 9.56 0.31
N LEU A 360 -22.91 9.93 0.21
CA LEU A 360 -24.00 9.13 0.79
C LEU A 360 -24.19 7.79 0.07
N MET A 361 -24.03 7.76 -1.25
CA MET A 361 -24.08 6.51 -2.01
C MET A 361 -22.89 5.62 -1.63
N GLU A 362 -21.71 6.21 -1.51
CA GLU A 362 -20.49 5.51 -1.13
C GLU A 362 -20.58 4.94 0.30
N SER A 363 -21.15 5.69 1.26
CA SER A 363 -21.34 5.21 2.63
C SER A 363 -22.22 3.98 2.70
N ILE A 364 -23.25 3.91 1.84
CA ILE A 364 -24.12 2.74 1.72
C ILE A 364 -23.32 1.59 1.11
N LEU A 365 -22.74 1.77 -0.07
CA LEU A 365 -21.98 0.74 -0.79
C LEU A 365 -20.89 0.10 0.08
N LYS A 366 -20.17 0.90 0.88
CA LYS A 366 -19.11 0.42 1.78
C LYS A 366 -19.61 -0.08 3.14
N LYS A 367 -20.93 -0.11 3.38
CA LYS A 367 -21.56 -0.49 4.66
C LYS A 367 -21.04 0.34 5.84
N ASN A 368 -20.95 1.65 5.64
CA ASN A 368 -20.58 2.63 6.65
C ASN A 368 -21.86 3.21 7.28
N ALA A 369 -22.45 2.48 8.24
CA ALA A 369 -23.72 2.86 8.88
C ALA A 369 -23.61 4.22 9.59
N GLN A 370 -22.56 4.41 10.39
CA GLN A 370 -22.32 5.67 11.11
C GLN A 370 -22.08 6.84 10.15
N GLY A 371 -21.34 6.63 9.06
CA GLY A 371 -21.12 7.65 8.03
C GLY A 371 -22.41 8.01 7.29
N THR A 372 -23.26 7.02 7.03
CA THR A 372 -24.59 7.23 6.44
C THR A 372 -25.46 8.10 7.35
N GLU A 373 -25.51 7.79 8.64
CA GLU A 373 -26.26 8.60 9.62
C GLU A 373 -25.69 10.02 9.74
N LEU A 374 -24.37 10.18 9.73
CA LEU A 374 -23.70 11.47 9.77
C LEU A 374 -24.05 12.32 8.54
N LEU A 375 -23.91 11.77 7.34
CA LEU A 375 -24.22 12.48 6.09
C LEU A 375 -25.71 12.91 6.04
N LEU A 376 -26.62 12.06 6.50
CA LEU A 376 -28.05 12.40 6.59
C LEU A 376 -28.33 13.49 7.62
N LYS A 377 -27.62 13.48 8.75
CA LYS A 377 -27.71 14.54 9.77
C LYS A 377 -27.32 15.91 9.20
N TYR A 378 -26.34 15.94 8.28
CA TYR A 378 -25.93 17.15 7.57
C TYR A 378 -26.80 17.47 6.34
N GLY A 379 -27.79 16.64 6.01
CA GLY A 379 -28.78 16.92 4.98
C GLY A 379 -28.43 16.40 3.58
N ALA A 380 -27.63 15.34 3.48
CA ALA A 380 -27.34 14.69 2.20
C ALA A 380 -28.63 14.28 1.45
N ASP A 381 -28.66 14.52 0.14
CA ASP A 381 -29.83 14.18 -0.67
C ASP A 381 -29.93 12.67 -0.89
N LEU A 382 -31.13 12.15 -0.65
CA LEU A 382 -31.48 10.76 -0.84
C LEU A 382 -31.91 10.44 -2.29
N GLN A 383 -32.23 11.47 -3.09
CA GLN A 383 -32.79 11.33 -4.43
C GLN A 383 -31.81 11.57 -5.57
N SER A 384 -30.67 12.22 -5.32
CA SER A 384 -29.54 12.31 -6.24
C SER A 384 -29.28 10.96 -6.91
N ARG A 385 -28.95 10.98 -8.21
CA ARG A 385 -28.77 9.77 -9.03
C ARG A 385 -27.39 9.71 -9.62
N ASN A 386 -26.78 8.53 -9.54
CA ASN A 386 -25.55 8.24 -10.26
C ASN A 386 -25.82 7.99 -11.76
N LYS A 387 -24.76 7.82 -12.56
CA LYS A 387 -24.85 7.59 -14.01
C LYS A 387 -25.59 6.32 -14.39
N ASN A 388 -25.68 5.35 -13.47
CA ASN A 388 -26.44 4.12 -13.65
C ASN A 388 -27.91 4.27 -13.24
N GLY A 389 -28.33 5.46 -12.82
CA GLY A 389 -29.69 5.77 -12.38
C GLY A 389 -29.95 5.48 -10.91
N PHE A 390 -29.03 4.88 -10.16
CA PHE A 390 -29.28 4.53 -8.77
C PHE A 390 -29.21 5.76 -7.85
N SER A 391 -30.23 5.88 -6.99
CA SER A 391 -30.26 6.76 -5.82
C SER A 391 -29.71 6.08 -4.56
N ALA A 392 -29.38 6.87 -3.54
CA ALA A 392 -28.99 6.34 -2.23
C ALA A 392 -30.03 5.37 -1.66
N ILE A 393 -31.33 5.70 -1.77
CA ILE A 393 -32.41 4.80 -1.31
C ILE A 393 -32.40 3.48 -2.07
N SER A 394 -32.29 3.51 -3.41
CA SER A 394 -32.27 2.27 -4.21
C SER A 394 -31.04 1.42 -3.93
N LEU A 395 -29.87 2.02 -3.69
CA LEU A 395 -28.66 1.31 -3.30
C LEU A 395 -28.83 0.66 -1.93
N ALA A 396 -29.41 1.39 -0.96
CA ALA A 396 -29.70 0.85 0.36
C ALA A 396 -30.68 -0.33 0.28
N MET A 397 -31.76 -0.22 -0.51
CA MET A 397 -32.71 -1.32 -0.71
C MET A 397 -32.06 -2.56 -1.32
N TYR A 398 -31.11 -2.37 -2.25
CA TYR A 398 -30.36 -3.47 -2.86
C TYR A 398 -29.45 -4.19 -1.86
N GLN A 399 -28.81 -3.44 -0.96
CA GLN A 399 -27.77 -3.95 -0.08
C GLN A 399 -28.29 -4.43 1.28
N ASP A 400 -29.22 -3.67 1.87
CA ASP A 400 -29.91 -3.95 3.13
C ASP A 400 -31.32 -3.34 3.09
N ILE A 401 -32.30 -4.20 2.84
CA ILE A 401 -33.72 -3.85 2.78
C ILE A 401 -34.17 -3.11 4.05
N GLY A 402 -33.65 -3.48 5.22
CA GLY A 402 -33.98 -2.82 6.49
C GLY A 402 -33.50 -1.37 6.52
N LEU A 403 -32.27 -1.12 6.12
CA LEU A 403 -31.72 0.23 5.98
C LEU A 403 -32.51 1.04 4.95
N GLY A 404 -32.75 0.48 3.76
CA GLY A 404 -33.54 1.14 2.71
C GLY A 404 -34.93 1.56 3.20
N LYS A 405 -35.66 0.67 3.90
CA LYS A 405 -36.97 0.98 4.51
C LYS A 405 -36.88 2.14 5.50
N ARG A 406 -35.85 2.19 6.34
CA ARG A 406 -35.63 3.30 7.29
C ARG A 406 -35.37 4.62 6.56
N LEU A 407 -34.47 4.64 5.58
CA LEU A 407 -34.15 5.84 4.79
C LEU A 407 -35.37 6.37 4.06
N TYR A 408 -36.12 5.49 3.40
CA TYR A 408 -37.36 5.84 2.71
C TYR A 408 -38.42 6.41 3.66
N SER A 409 -38.59 5.80 4.83
CA SER A 409 -39.54 6.28 5.84
C SER A 409 -39.16 7.66 6.39
N SER A 410 -37.85 7.94 6.53
CA SER A 410 -37.33 9.24 6.94
C SER A 410 -37.60 10.31 5.88
N TYR A 411 -37.28 10.01 4.61
CA TYR A 411 -37.55 10.88 3.46
C TYR A 411 -39.04 11.25 3.31
N ARG A 412 -39.94 10.29 3.51
CA ARG A 412 -41.39 10.53 3.42
C ARG A 412 -41.88 11.48 4.52
N LYS A 413 -41.31 11.40 5.72
CA LYS A 413 -41.67 12.27 6.85
C LYS A 413 -41.19 13.71 6.62
N SER A 414 -40.05 13.92 5.97
CA SER A 414 -39.53 15.27 5.68
C SER A 414 -40.27 15.94 4.52
N THR A 415 -40.79 15.18 3.56
CA THR A 415 -41.43 15.71 2.33
C THR A 415 -42.95 15.87 2.43
N ASN A 416 -43.63 15.25 3.40
CA ASN A 416 -45.09 15.33 3.56
C ASN A 416 -45.52 15.58 5.03
N PRO A 417 -45.65 16.85 5.47
CA PRO A 417 -46.19 17.17 6.78
C PRO A 417 -47.72 17.31 6.70
N ILE A 418 -48.49 16.22 6.57
CA ILE A 418 -49.97 16.29 6.60
C ILE A 418 -50.59 15.42 7.71
N LYS A 419 -51.26 16.16 8.61
CA LYS A 419 -52.13 15.84 9.74
C LYS A 419 -52.83 14.48 9.71
N ARG A 420 -52.63 13.71 10.79
CA ARG A 420 -53.53 12.62 11.20
C ARG A 420 -54.85 13.23 11.67
N SER A 421 -55.89 13.25 10.83
CA SER A 421 -57.27 13.36 11.29
C SER A 421 -57.95 11.99 11.18
N SER A 422 -58.60 11.61 12.27
CA SER A 422 -59.35 10.38 12.53
C SER A 422 -60.39 10.00 11.45
N PRO A 423 -60.76 8.71 11.32
CA PRO A 423 -61.62 8.22 10.26
C PRO A 423 -63.08 8.59 10.55
N THR A 424 -63.67 9.47 9.74
CA THR A 424 -65.13 9.63 9.67
C THR A 424 -65.67 9.01 8.40
N SER A 425 -66.77 8.30 8.60
CA SER A 425 -67.55 7.49 7.70
C SER A 425 -68.11 8.25 6.49
N HIS A 426 -68.30 7.47 5.43
CA HIS A 426 -69.12 7.74 4.24
C HIS A 426 -68.59 8.74 3.22
N MET A 427 -68.01 8.22 2.13
CA MET A 427 -68.39 8.68 0.79
C MET A 427 -68.16 7.59 -0.26
N LYS A 428 -69.24 7.31 -1.00
CA LYS A 428 -69.31 6.35 -2.11
C LYS A 428 -68.42 6.82 -3.26
N GLN A 429 -67.77 5.85 -3.89
CA GLN A 429 -67.03 5.95 -5.14
C GLN A 429 -67.80 6.76 -6.20
N THR A 430 -67.12 7.70 -6.84
CA THR A 430 -67.09 7.83 -8.30
C THR A 430 -66.04 8.88 -8.69
N SER A 431 -65.24 8.52 -9.70
CA SER A 431 -64.27 9.35 -10.43
C SER A 431 -63.21 10.10 -9.61
N THR A 432 -61.98 9.59 -9.59
CA THR A 432 -60.81 10.45 -9.36
C THR A 432 -59.57 9.87 -10.03
N VAL A 433 -59.00 10.69 -10.90
CA VAL A 433 -57.66 10.59 -11.49
C VAL A 433 -56.65 10.21 -10.42
N SER A 434 -55.97 9.08 -10.60
CA SER A 434 -54.83 8.67 -9.78
C SER A 434 -53.72 9.72 -9.96
N GLN A 435 -53.45 10.53 -8.94
CA GLN A 435 -52.27 11.39 -8.93
C GLN A 435 -51.02 10.51 -8.77
N TYR A 436 -50.27 10.36 -9.85
CA TYR A 436 -48.98 9.68 -9.86
C TYR A 436 -47.91 10.61 -9.27
N LEU A 437 -47.29 10.21 -8.15
CA LEU A 437 -46.12 10.89 -7.62
C LEU A 437 -44.89 10.08 -8.02
N HIS A 438 -44.10 10.58 -8.97
CA HIS A 438 -42.84 9.95 -9.37
C HIS A 438 -41.81 10.11 -8.24
N ILE A 439 -41.41 8.99 -7.63
CA ILE A 439 -40.26 8.92 -6.71
C ILE A 439 -39.21 8.04 -7.38
N GLY A 440 -38.57 8.57 -8.42
CA GLY A 440 -37.51 7.86 -9.09
C GLY A 440 -37.92 6.51 -9.75
N ASP A 441 -37.16 5.42 -9.46
CA ASP A 441 -37.29 4.08 -10.10
C ASP A 441 -38.48 3.27 -9.59
N PHE A 442 -39.24 3.84 -8.65
CA PHE A 442 -40.39 3.22 -8.03
C PHE A 442 -41.65 3.98 -8.43
N VAL A 443 -42.62 3.24 -8.98
CA VAL A 443 -43.95 3.79 -9.25
C VAL A 443 -44.77 3.70 -7.98
N TYR A 444 -45.27 4.86 -7.53
CA TYR A 444 -46.16 4.97 -6.39
C TYR A 444 -47.60 4.59 -6.79
N LEU A 445 -48.20 3.62 -6.12
CA LEU A 445 -49.63 3.32 -6.23
C LEU A 445 -50.31 3.46 -4.88
N SER A 446 -51.28 4.37 -4.80
CA SER A 446 -52.23 4.45 -3.70
C SER A 446 -53.45 3.60 -4.07
N LEU A 447 -53.58 2.41 -3.46
CA LEU A 447 -54.80 1.61 -3.54
C LEU A 447 -55.59 1.75 -2.23
N ILE A 448 -56.91 1.58 -2.34
CA ILE A 448 -57.92 1.98 -1.34
C ILE A 448 -57.73 1.26 0.02
N ASP A 449 -57.00 0.14 0.08
CA ASP A 449 -56.80 -0.68 1.29
C ASP A 449 -55.32 -1.01 1.64
N GLY A 450 -54.32 -0.33 1.10
CA GLY A 450 -52.91 -0.58 1.48
C GLY A 450 -51.84 -0.02 0.54
N MET A 451 -50.62 0.18 1.06
CA MET A 451 -49.50 0.85 0.36
C MET A 451 -48.50 -0.15 -0.25
N VAL A 452 -48.13 0.00 -1.52
CA VAL A 452 -47.17 -0.87 -2.22
C VAL A 452 -46.01 -0.05 -2.80
N LEU A 453 -44.76 -0.52 -2.61
CA LEU A 453 -43.56 -0.03 -3.30
C LEU A 453 -43.04 -1.12 -4.24
N GLY A 454 -42.90 -0.83 -5.53
CA GLY A 454 -42.33 -1.79 -6.50
C GLY A 454 -41.61 -1.10 -7.65
N CYS A 455 -40.59 -1.77 -8.19
CA CYS A 455 -39.88 -1.33 -9.39
C CYS A 455 -40.85 -1.35 -10.59
N ASP A 456 -40.80 -0.32 -11.42
CA ASP A 456 -41.75 0.05 -12.48
C ASP A 456 -42.32 -1.12 -13.33
N GLY A 457 -41.51 -2.15 -13.63
CA GLY A 457 -41.94 -3.31 -14.43
C GLY A 457 -42.87 -4.32 -13.73
N PHE A 458 -42.73 -4.53 -12.41
CA PHE A 458 -43.49 -5.56 -11.69
C PHE A 458 -44.90 -5.09 -11.32
N VAL A 459 -45.03 -3.79 -11.10
CA VAL A 459 -46.24 -3.12 -10.65
C VAL A 459 -47.35 -3.13 -11.72
N ARG A 460 -46.98 -3.11 -13.01
CA ARG A 460 -47.94 -3.16 -14.13
C ARG A 460 -48.60 -4.53 -14.33
N THR A 461 -47.97 -5.60 -13.86
CA THR A 461 -48.44 -6.98 -14.03
C THR A 461 -49.45 -7.37 -12.96
N LEU A 462 -49.26 -6.95 -11.70
CA LEU A 462 -50.19 -7.26 -10.61
C LEU A 462 -51.55 -6.57 -10.75
N LEU A 463 -51.57 -5.35 -11.28
CA LEU A 463 -52.80 -4.55 -11.42
C LEU A 463 -53.77 -5.08 -12.50
N ARG A 464 -53.35 -6.00 -13.38
CA ARG A 464 -54.24 -6.62 -14.37
C ARG A 464 -54.98 -7.86 -13.86
N GLU A 465 -54.61 -8.41 -12.70
CA GLU A 465 -55.07 -9.74 -12.26
C GLU A 465 -56.03 -9.77 -11.05
N ASN A 466 -56.59 -8.63 -10.62
CA ASN A 466 -57.80 -8.53 -9.78
C ASN A 466 -58.00 -9.64 -8.72
N LYS A 467 -56.96 -9.95 -7.93
CA LYS A 467 -57.00 -10.93 -6.85
C LYS A 467 -56.36 -10.36 -5.60
N LEU A 468 -57.19 -9.93 -4.67
CA LEU A 468 -56.86 -9.68 -3.27
C LEU A 468 -57.86 -10.50 -2.47
N ASP A 469 -57.43 -11.68 -2.02
CA ASP A 469 -58.12 -12.43 -0.98
C ASP A 469 -57.08 -13.18 -0.14
N SER A 470 -57.36 -13.23 1.16
CA SER A 470 -56.61 -13.83 2.27
C SER A 470 -55.50 -12.97 2.92
N GLU A 471 -55.57 -13.00 4.24
CA GLU A 471 -54.97 -12.15 5.26
C GLU A 471 -53.44 -12.23 5.29
N TRP A 472 -52.77 -11.08 5.22
CA TRP A 472 -51.33 -10.96 5.52
C TRP A 472 -51.14 -9.75 6.43
N GLU A 473 -50.85 -10.01 7.70
CA GLU A 473 -50.50 -9.01 8.70
C GLU A 473 -49.12 -8.37 8.37
N ASP A 474 -49.05 -7.05 8.50
CA ASP A 474 -47.86 -6.17 8.50
C ASP A 474 -47.02 -5.99 7.21
N ASN A 475 -47.63 -5.28 6.26
CA ASN A 475 -47.11 -4.20 5.38
C ASN A 475 -45.59 -3.86 5.40
N VAL A 476 -44.79 -4.41 4.45
CA VAL A 476 -43.89 -3.72 3.46
C VAL A 476 -43.15 -4.79 2.62
N PHE A 477 -43.36 -4.83 1.29
CA PHE A 477 -42.61 -5.71 0.36
C PHE A 477 -41.60 -4.92 -0.51
N CYS A 478 -40.40 -5.48 -0.72
CA CYS A 478 -39.38 -5.02 -1.68
C CYS A 478 -38.94 -6.21 -2.52
N ILE A 479 -38.87 -6.06 -3.85
CA ILE A 479 -38.43 -7.13 -4.76
C ILE A 479 -36.92 -7.05 -4.93
N HIS A 480 -36.25 -8.10 -4.49
CA HIS A 480 -34.79 -8.23 -4.46
C HIS A 480 -34.23 -8.54 -5.87
N PRO A 481 -33.23 -7.81 -6.42
CA PRO A 481 -32.82 -8.00 -7.82
C PRO A 481 -32.00 -9.27 -8.11
N LYS A 482 -31.56 -10.05 -7.11
CA LYS A 482 -31.09 -11.43 -7.34
C LYS A 482 -32.15 -12.38 -7.95
N LEU A 483 -33.41 -11.94 -8.06
CA LEU A 483 -34.48 -12.71 -8.70
C LEU A 483 -34.92 -12.19 -10.06
N SER A 484 -34.35 -11.09 -10.58
CA SER A 484 -34.67 -10.62 -11.94
C SER A 484 -33.60 -11.08 -12.91
N TYR A 485 -33.86 -12.20 -13.56
CA TYR A 485 -33.38 -12.40 -14.92
C TYR A 485 -33.81 -11.18 -15.75
N ASP A 486 -32.84 -10.65 -16.48
CA ASP A 486 -32.89 -9.76 -17.63
C ASP A 486 -34.28 -9.43 -18.19
N HIS A 487 -34.52 -8.17 -18.61
CA HIS A 487 -34.86 -7.77 -19.99
C HIS A 487 -35.28 -6.30 -20.08
N VAL A 488 -34.59 -5.56 -20.96
CA VAL A 488 -34.97 -4.26 -21.50
C VAL A 488 -35.53 -4.47 -22.91
N ASP A 489 -36.54 -3.69 -23.22
CA ASP A 489 -37.32 -3.61 -24.46
C ASP A 489 -36.48 -3.16 -25.67
N LEU A 490 -36.68 -3.81 -26.83
CA LEU A 490 -36.08 -3.48 -28.13
C LEU A 490 -37.18 -3.14 -29.16
N SER A 491 -38.08 -2.22 -28.83
CA SER A 491 -39.15 -1.78 -29.74
C SER A 491 -38.99 -0.35 -30.30
N VAL A 492 -37.75 0.10 -30.52
CA VAL A 492 -37.49 1.20 -31.46
C VAL A 492 -36.67 0.67 -32.64
N VAL A 493 -37.34 0.53 -33.78
CA VAL A 493 -36.82 -0.09 -35.01
C VAL A 493 -35.99 0.90 -35.86
N ASP A 494 -35.68 2.09 -35.38
CA ASP A 494 -34.80 3.04 -36.08
C ASP A 494 -33.66 3.55 -35.18
N HIS A 495 -32.80 2.64 -34.69
CA HIS A 495 -31.52 3.03 -34.11
C HIS A 495 -30.35 2.47 -34.95
N PRO A 496 -29.38 3.31 -35.37
CA PRO A 496 -28.42 3.01 -36.46
C PRO A 496 -27.35 1.93 -36.19
N TYR A 497 -27.54 1.01 -35.23
CA TYR A 497 -26.48 0.12 -34.75
C TYR A 497 -26.78 -1.39 -34.71
N PHE A 498 -27.91 -1.91 -35.22
CA PHE A 498 -28.21 -3.36 -35.15
C PHE A 498 -28.59 -4.01 -36.49
N GLN A 499 -27.73 -4.90 -36.98
CA GLN A 499 -27.99 -5.92 -38.01
C GLN A 499 -27.95 -7.31 -37.37
N ILE A 500 -28.88 -8.20 -37.73
CA ILE A 500 -28.96 -9.58 -37.22
C ILE A 500 -28.36 -10.54 -38.26
N THR A 501 -27.37 -11.34 -37.87
CA THR A 501 -26.84 -12.46 -38.65
C THR A 501 -27.00 -13.78 -37.89
N ASP A 502 -27.73 -14.69 -38.54
CA ASP A 502 -27.79 -16.16 -38.40
C ASP A 502 -28.63 -16.88 -37.32
N SER A 503 -29.23 -17.99 -37.78
CA SER A 503 -30.51 -18.55 -37.34
C SER A 503 -30.47 -20.05 -36.97
N PHE A 504 -29.32 -20.60 -36.52
CA PHE A 504 -29.16 -22.06 -36.36
C PHE A 504 -28.46 -22.57 -35.07
N SER A 505 -28.43 -21.83 -33.95
CA SER A 505 -27.83 -22.34 -32.70
C SER A 505 -28.78 -23.22 -31.85
N GLU A 506 -28.21 -24.18 -31.12
CA GLU A 506 -28.90 -25.15 -30.26
C GLU A 506 -29.66 -24.47 -29.10
N GLN A 507 -29.14 -23.34 -28.61
CA GLN A 507 -29.82 -22.44 -27.67
C GLN A 507 -31.16 -21.93 -28.22
N GLY A 508 -31.25 -21.65 -29.53
CA GLY A 508 -32.50 -21.24 -30.18
C GLY A 508 -33.57 -22.35 -30.18
N ARG A 509 -33.15 -23.62 -30.24
CA ARG A 509 -34.08 -24.77 -30.19
C ARG A 509 -34.59 -25.05 -28.78
N GLU A 510 -33.74 -24.85 -27.78
CA GLU A 510 -34.06 -25.05 -26.36
C GLU A 510 -34.98 -23.96 -25.82
N LEU A 511 -34.74 -22.69 -26.21
CA LEU A 511 -35.64 -21.56 -25.97
C LEU A 511 -37.02 -21.80 -26.58
N LYS A 512 -37.08 -22.36 -27.80
CA LYS A 512 -38.34 -22.69 -28.47
C LYS A 512 -39.11 -23.79 -27.72
N ARG A 513 -38.42 -24.83 -27.21
CA ARG A 513 -39.04 -25.90 -26.39
C ARG A 513 -39.58 -25.40 -25.05
N ASN A 514 -38.85 -24.52 -24.37
CA ASN A 514 -39.26 -23.99 -23.09
C ASN A 514 -40.42 -22.99 -23.21
N SER A 515 -40.45 -22.17 -24.26
CA SER A 515 -41.62 -21.33 -24.57
C SER A 515 -42.86 -22.16 -24.95
N LEU A 516 -42.67 -23.31 -25.63
CA LEU A 516 -43.76 -24.20 -26.01
C LEU A 516 -44.38 -24.87 -24.77
N LYS A 517 -43.55 -25.37 -23.85
CA LYS A 517 -44.00 -25.95 -22.57
C LYS A 517 -44.72 -24.93 -21.69
N LEU A 518 -44.23 -23.69 -21.65
CA LEU A 518 -44.87 -22.61 -20.90
C LEU A 518 -46.21 -22.22 -21.54
N SER A 519 -46.29 -22.09 -22.87
CA SER A 519 -47.55 -21.80 -23.56
C SER A 519 -48.58 -22.92 -23.44
N GLN A 520 -48.15 -24.19 -23.47
CA GLN A 520 -49.03 -25.36 -23.28
C GLN A 520 -49.56 -25.44 -21.84
N SER A 521 -48.73 -25.12 -20.85
CA SER A 521 -49.14 -25.07 -19.44
C SER A 521 -50.10 -23.91 -19.16
N LEU A 522 -49.93 -22.78 -19.85
CA LEU A 522 -50.83 -21.62 -19.77
C LEU A 522 -52.16 -21.85 -20.50
N LYS A 523 -52.16 -22.56 -21.64
CA LYS A 523 -53.39 -22.98 -22.35
C LYS A 523 -54.18 -24.05 -21.59
N ALA A 524 -53.50 -25.03 -20.98
CA ALA A 524 -54.15 -26.09 -20.20
C ALA A 524 -54.84 -25.60 -18.90
N ARG A 525 -54.52 -24.38 -18.46
CA ARG A 525 -55.12 -23.73 -17.28
C ARG A 525 -56.14 -22.63 -17.64
N GLU A 526 -56.53 -22.53 -18.92
CA GLU A 526 -57.44 -21.50 -19.46
C GLU A 526 -57.05 -20.04 -19.13
N LEU A 527 -55.77 -19.78 -18.87
CA LEU A 527 -55.29 -18.45 -18.44
C LEU A 527 -55.00 -17.48 -19.60
N VAL A 528 -55.11 -17.93 -20.85
CA VAL A 528 -54.78 -17.14 -22.06
C VAL A 528 -55.72 -17.52 -23.21
N ARG A 529 -56.36 -16.55 -23.88
CA ARG A 529 -57.18 -16.80 -25.08
C ARG A 529 -56.29 -17.12 -26.29
N ASP A 530 -56.80 -17.92 -27.22
CA ASP A 530 -56.05 -18.42 -28.41
C ASP A 530 -55.41 -17.34 -29.30
N SER A 531 -55.82 -16.08 -29.17
CA SER A 531 -55.31 -14.93 -29.93
C SER A 531 -54.16 -14.16 -29.24
N THR A 532 -53.64 -14.64 -28.11
CA THR A 532 -52.65 -13.88 -27.33
C THR A 532 -51.22 -14.25 -27.73
N VAL A 533 -50.44 -13.26 -28.17
CA VAL A 533 -49.02 -13.41 -28.51
C VAL A 533 -48.17 -13.16 -27.26
N VAL A 534 -47.31 -14.12 -26.91
CA VAL A 534 -46.38 -14.04 -25.78
C VAL A 534 -44.97 -13.76 -26.32
N GLN A 535 -44.36 -12.65 -25.93
CA GLN A 535 -42.97 -12.29 -26.28
C GLN A 535 -42.06 -12.41 -25.05
N LEU A 536 -40.92 -13.07 -25.23
CA LEU A 536 -39.82 -13.23 -24.28
C LEU A 536 -38.61 -12.47 -24.85
N PHE A 537 -37.99 -11.60 -24.06
CA PHE A 537 -36.80 -10.86 -24.49
C PHE A 537 -35.52 -11.55 -23.98
N HIS A 538 -34.32 -11.12 -24.39
CA HIS A 538 -33.01 -11.53 -23.85
C HIS A 538 -32.16 -10.26 -23.65
N VAL A 539 -31.46 -10.06 -22.51
CA VAL A 539 -30.44 -8.99 -22.39
C VAL A 539 -29.08 -9.65 -22.27
N LYS A 540 -28.14 -9.18 -23.09
CA LYS A 540 -26.71 -9.45 -22.98
C LYS A 540 -26.09 -8.26 -22.26
N SER A 541 -25.57 -8.48 -21.06
CA SER A 541 -24.35 -7.81 -20.59
C SER A 541 -23.65 -8.68 -19.55
N GLN A 542 -23.14 -9.81 -20.01
CA GLN A 542 -21.95 -10.38 -19.37
C GLN A 542 -20.75 -9.56 -19.82
N GLN A 543 -20.32 -8.64 -18.98
CA GLN A 543 -18.91 -8.28 -18.82
C GLN A 543 -18.78 -7.52 -17.50
N TYR A 544 -18.71 -8.29 -16.41
CA TYR A 544 -17.65 -8.27 -15.40
C TYR A 544 -18.05 -9.24 -14.27
N LEU A 545 -17.52 -10.46 -14.42
CA LEU A 545 -17.07 -11.42 -13.40
C LEU A 545 -17.88 -11.61 -12.10
N ARG A 546 -18.35 -12.86 -11.95
CA ARG A 546 -18.57 -13.54 -10.66
C ARG A 546 -17.46 -13.20 -9.67
N MET A 547 -17.79 -12.59 -8.54
CA MET A 547 -17.11 -12.94 -7.29
C MET A 547 -17.82 -14.17 -6.72
N ASN A 548 -17.26 -15.34 -7.02
CA ASN A 548 -17.51 -16.51 -6.18
C ASN A 548 -16.95 -16.20 -4.79
N ALA A 549 -17.71 -16.48 -3.75
CA ALA A 549 -17.13 -16.55 -2.41
C ALA A 549 -16.02 -17.60 -2.40
N MET A 550 -14.79 -17.20 -2.02
CA MET A 550 -13.73 -18.17 -1.70
C MET A 550 -14.21 -19.07 -0.56
N SER A 551 -14.03 -20.38 -0.71
CA SER A 551 -14.19 -21.32 0.38
C SER A 551 -13.03 -21.17 1.38
N PRO A 552 -13.23 -21.44 2.68
CA PRO A 552 -12.19 -21.31 3.71
C PRO A 552 -10.95 -22.21 3.48
N SER A 553 -10.99 -23.12 2.51
CA SER A 553 -9.88 -24.00 2.13
C SER A 553 -8.78 -23.29 1.33
N ASP A 554 -9.07 -22.13 0.73
CA ASP A 554 -8.12 -21.45 -0.18
C ASP A 554 -7.30 -20.36 0.54
N GLN A 555 -7.45 -20.22 1.86
CA GLN A 555 -6.70 -19.28 2.71
C GLN A 555 -5.31 -19.79 3.14
N ALA A 556 -4.86 -20.95 2.68
CA ALA A 556 -3.62 -21.57 3.19
C ALA A 556 -2.37 -21.41 2.30
N ASN A 557 -2.44 -20.76 1.14
CA ASN A 557 -1.26 -20.59 0.26
C ASN A 557 -1.21 -19.18 -0.35
N VAL A 558 -0.97 -18.17 0.49
CA VAL A 558 -0.26 -16.94 0.09
C VAL A 558 0.56 -16.51 1.31
N GLN A 559 1.67 -17.22 1.55
CA GLN A 559 2.85 -16.67 2.21
C GLN A 559 3.78 -16.17 1.10
N ILE A 560 4.02 -14.86 1.12
CA ILE A 560 5.28 -14.09 0.98
C ILE A 560 4.85 -12.65 0.70
#